data_AF-A0A6J2X1V5-F1
#
_entry.id   AF-A0A6J2X1V5-F1
#
_cell.length_a   1.000
_cell.length_b   1.000
_cell.length_c   1.000
_cell.angle_alpha   90.00
_cell.angle_beta   90.00
_cell.angle_gamma   90.00
#
_symmetry.space_group_name_H-M   'P 1'
#
loop_
_entity.id
_entity.type
_entity.pdbx_description
1 polymer ?
#
loop_
_entity_poly.entity_id
_entity_poly.type
_entity_poly.pdbx_seq_one_letter_code
_entity_poly.pdbx_strand_id
1 'polypeptide(L)'
;MPQINVSAKLEEFQWIQGDLEPSRQSFPDGNHLQYQNLSPVQLFEMFTDDEVLSMLIEETSRYALFKNCPDPRVTTEKMKCYIGILILTGYNDLPGKRFYWDSDSYMRNELVYNSMRRNRFLQISRFINFADDNHPDLSDKIWKMRPLMDKIKSKFLAHFEPEKHLCYDESMIKYFGKHSCKQFIRATKCGASIPVLGTLLTLKCTKETIPAVLRNTRNYSEKRQLQW
;
A
#
# COMPACT_ATOMS: atom_id res chain seq x y z
N MET A 1 -6.87 12.05 24.08
CA MET A 1 -6.81 12.18 22.61
C MET A 1 -7.49 13.49 22.23
N PRO A 2 -6.79 14.51 21.72
CA PRO A 2 -7.46 15.69 21.19
C PRO A 2 -8.23 15.27 19.94
N GLN A 3 -9.55 15.47 19.97
CA GLN A 3 -10.46 15.22 18.87
C GLN A 3 -10.12 16.23 17.76
N ILE A 4 -9.62 15.75 16.61
CA ILE A 4 -9.49 16.60 15.42
C ILE A 4 -10.92 16.90 14.95
N ASN A 5 -11.38 18.11 15.24
CA ASN A 5 -12.69 18.58 14.86
C ASN A 5 -12.70 18.81 13.34
N VAL A 6 -13.24 17.84 12.59
CA VAL A 6 -13.38 17.90 11.11
C VAL A 6 -14.41 18.97 10.67
N SER A 7 -15.03 19.68 11.61
CA SER A 7 -15.98 20.77 11.37
C SER A 7 -15.34 22.16 11.30
N ALA A 8 -14.02 22.25 11.09
CA ALA A 8 -13.41 23.53 10.71
C ALA A 8 -13.98 23.91 9.33
N LYS A 9 -14.84 24.93 9.30
CA LYS A 9 -15.30 25.60 8.07
C LYS A 9 -14.07 25.80 7.17
N LEU A 10 -14.02 25.11 6.04
CA LEU A 10 -13.10 25.48 4.97
C LEU A 10 -13.46 26.92 4.61
N GLU A 11 -12.60 27.87 4.98
CA GLU A 11 -12.76 29.25 4.57
C GLU A 11 -12.92 29.27 3.04
N GLU A 12 -13.93 29.98 2.53
CA GLU A 12 -14.14 30.10 1.10
C GLU A 12 -12.92 30.78 0.49
N PHE A 13 -12.08 29.97 -0.17
CA PHE A 13 -10.90 30.46 -0.87
C PHE A 13 -11.34 31.35 -2.02
N GLN A 14 -10.99 32.63 -1.95
CA GLN A 14 -11.16 33.55 -3.07
C GLN A 14 -9.97 33.42 -4.02
N TRP A 15 -10.26 33.19 -5.29
CA TRP A 15 -9.23 33.22 -6.33
C TRP A 15 -8.73 34.65 -6.50
N ILE A 16 -7.43 34.84 -6.28
CA ILE A 16 -6.75 36.11 -6.50
C ILE A 16 -6.05 36.02 -7.85
N GLN A 17 -6.20 37.04 -8.69
CA GLN A 17 -5.44 37.16 -9.93
C GLN A 17 -4.10 37.84 -9.64
N GLY A 18 -3.01 37.10 -9.79
CA GLY A 18 -1.65 37.58 -9.54
C GLY A 18 -0.73 36.46 -9.05
N ASP A 19 0.54 36.80 -8.83
CA ASP A 19 1.48 35.89 -8.19
C ASP A 19 1.19 35.80 -6.69
N LEU A 20 1.42 34.62 -6.10
CA LEU A 20 1.35 34.45 -4.66
C LEU A 20 2.54 35.18 -4.03
N GLU A 21 2.26 36.15 -3.16
CA GLU A 21 3.30 36.79 -2.36
C GLU A 21 3.98 35.74 -1.48
N PRO A 22 5.32 35.61 -1.53
CA PRO A 22 6.01 34.61 -0.73
C PRO A 22 5.81 34.92 0.76
N SER A 23 5.14 33.99 1.45
CA SER A 23 5.05 33.98 2.90
C SER A 23 6.46 34.09 3.50
N ARG A 24 6.68 35.09 4.36
CA ARG A 24 7.94 35.25 5.11
C ARG A 24 8.05 34.26 6.29
N GLN A 25 7.02 33.46 6.55
CA GLN A 25 7.05 32.53 7.67
C GLN A 25 7.96 31.34 7.35
N SER A 26 8.87 31.03 8.27
CA SER A 26 9.65 29.79 8.21
C SER A 26 8.72 28.59 8.34
N PHE A 27 8.89 27.60 7.48
CA PHE A 27 8.20 26.33 7.61
C PHE A 27 8.63 25.66 8.94
N PRO A 28 7.71 25.20 9.79
CA PRO A 28 8.07 24.60 11.08
C PRO A 28 8.83 23.28 10.88
N ASP A 29 9.78 22.98 11.77
CA ASP A 29 10.45 21.69 11.79
C ASP A 29 9.46 20.57 12.20
N GLY A 30 9.60 19.39 11.58
CA GLY A 30 8.74 18.24 11.86
C GLY A 30 8.93 17.72 13.29
N ASN A 31 7.82 17.43 13.99
CA ASN A 31 7.88 16.90 15.35
C ASN A 31 7.74 15.37 15.37
N HIS A 32 8.87 14.68 15.39
CA HIS A 32 8.88 13.21 15.39
C HIS A 32 9.07 12.58 16.79
N LEU A 33 9.03 13.37 17.87
CA LEU A 33 9.30 12.90 19.24
C LEU A 33 8.41 11.72 19.64
N GLN A 34 7.15 11.72 19.19
CA GLN A 34 6.19 10.65 19.50
C GLN A 34 6.55 9.29 18.86
N TYR A 35 7.44 9.27 17.86
CA TYR A 35 7.81 8.06 17.13
C TYR A 35 9.18 7.49 17.55
N GLN A 36 10.01 8.25 18.26
CA GLN A 36 11.42 7.89 18.53
C GLN A 36 11.60 6.58 19.32
N ASN A 37 10.63 6.25 20.19
CA ASN A 37 10.70 5.08 21.05
C ASN A 37 9.86 3.90 20.56
N LEU A 38 9.30 3.98 19.34
CA LEU A 38 8.46 2.94 18.78
C LEU A 38 9.30 1.95 17.98
N SER A 39 9.04 0.67 18.19
CA SER A 39 9.59 -0.39 17.34
C SER A 39 8.98 -0.31 15.92
N PRO A 40 9.66 -0.88 14.90
CA PRO A 40 9.12 -0.93 13.54
C PRO A 40 7.73 -1.58 13.44
N VAL A 41 7.46 -2.58 14.29
CA VAL A 41 6.15 -3.24 14.36
C VAL A 41 5.10 -2.29 14.90
N GLN A 42 5.40 -1.55 15.98
CA GLN A 42 4.47 -0.57 16.54
C GLN A 42 4.17 0.53 15.54
N LEU A 43 5.18 1.04 14.81
CA LEU A 43 4.97 2.02 13.75
C LEU A 43 4.06 1.49 12.64
N PHE A 44 4.23 0.23 12.24
CA PHE A 44 3.36 -0.41 11.25
C PHE A 44 1.90 -0.57 11.76
N GLU A 45 1.75 -0.97 13.03
CA GLU A 45 0.43 -1.15 13.66
C GLU A 45 -0.34 0.17 13.85
N MET A 46 0.31 1.33 13.74
CA MET A 46 -0.39 2.63 13.66
C MET A 46 -1.24 2.77 12.39
N PHE A 47 -0.83 2.12 11.28
CA PHE A 47 -1.54 2.14 10.00
C PHE A 47 -2.42 0.91 9.80
N THR A 48 -2.07 -0.20 10.45
CA THR A 48 -2.79 -1.49 10.38
C THR A 48 -3.29 -1.86 11.78
N ASP A 49 -4.10 -0.99 12.35
CA ASP A 49 -4.65 -1.13 13.69
C ASP A 49 -5.76 -2.19 13.76
N ASP A 50 -6.29 -2.41 14.96
CA ASP A 50 -7.36 -3.38 15.19
C ASP A 50 -8.64 -3.06 14.40
N GLU A 51 -8.89 -1.78 14.09
CA GLU A 51 -10.02 -1.35 13.27
C GLU A 51 -9.86 -1.84 11.82
N VAL A 52 -8.67 -1.61 11.22
CA VAL A 52 -8.35 -2.11 9.88
C VAL A 52 -8.40 -3.63 9.87
N LEU A 53 -7.76 -4.30 10.84
CA LEU A 53 -7.74 -5.76 10.92
C LEU A 53 -9.14 -6.36 11.08
N SER A 54 -9.99 -5.77 11.92
CA SER A 54 -11.37 -6.22 12.11
C SER A 54 -12.16 -6.13 10.82
N MET A 55 -12.05 -5.01 10.09
CA MET A 55 -12.68 -4.86 8.78
C MET A 55 -12.18 -5.92 7.78
N LEU A 56 -10.88 -6.16 7.71
CA LEU A 56 -10.32 -7.21 6.83
C LEU A 56 -10.90 -8.59 7.15
N ILE A 57 -11.01 -8.94 8.44
CA ILE A 57 -11.52 -10.24 8.89
C ILE A 57 -13.01 -10.37 8.58
N GLU A 58 -13.79 -9.33 8.87
CA GLU A 58 -15.24 -9.30 8.65
C GLU A 58 -15.57 -9.46 7.16
N GLU A 59 -14.96 -8.64 6.30
CA GLU A 59 -15.22 -8.67 4.86
C GLU A 59 -14.73 -9.96 4.20
N THR A 60 -13.58 -10.48 4.64
CA THR A 60 -13.08 -11.79 4.19
C THR A 60 -14.02 -12.92 4.61
N SER A 61 -14.56 -12.87 5.83
CA SER A 61 -15.47 -13.90 6.33
C SER A 61 -16.82 -13.85 5.63
N ARG A 62 -17.36 -12.65 5.41
CA ARG A 62 -18.57 -12.42 4.61
C ARG A 62 -18.42 -12.95 3.19
N TYR A 63 -17.29 -12.67 2.54
CA TYR A 63 -17.02 -13.18 1.19
C TYR A 63 -16.84 -14.71 1.16
N ALA A 64 -16.20 -15.30 2.16
CA ALA A 64 -16.09 -16.75 2.29
C ALA A 64 -17.48 -17.41 2.40
N LEU A 65 -18.38 -16.84 3.20
CA LEU A 65 -19.78 -17.28 3.33
C LEU A 65 -20.51 -17.20 1.98
N PHE A 66 -20.37 -16.09 1.26
CA PHE A 66 -20.92 -15.92 -0.10
C PHE A 66 -20.41 -17.00 -1.08
N LYS A 67 -19.18 -17.47 -0.90
CA LYS A 67 -18.58 -18.58 -1.68
C LYS A 67 -18.88 -19.97 -1.11
N ASN A 68 -19.89 -20.11 -0.25
CA ASN A 68 -20.29 -21.36 0.39
C ASN A 68 -19.17 -22.00 1.24
N CYS A 69 -18.31 -21.18 1.84
CA CYS A 69 -17.33 -21.61 2.84
C CYS A 69 -17.78 -21.07 4.21
N PRO A 70 -18.54 -21.86 5.00
CA PRO A 70 -19.21 -21.36 6.20
C PRO A 70 -18.27 -20.94 7.32
N ASP A 71 -17.04 -21.47 7.35
CA ASP A 71 -16.04 -21.08 8.34
C ASP A 71 -14.63 -21.05 7.74
N PRO A 72 -14.14 -19.89 7.30
CA PRO A 72 -12.77 -19.75 6.82
C PRO A 72 -11.75 -19.78 7.99
N ARG A 73 -12.20 -19.73 9.25
CA ARG A 73 -11.37 -19.69 10.47
C ARG A 73 -10.29 -18.62 10.41
N VAL A 74 -10.65 -17.42 9.97
CA VAL A 74 -9.77 -16.24 9.90
C VAL A 74 -9.84 -15.56 11.27
N THR A 75 -8.70 -15.50 11.96
CA THR A 75 -8.54 -14.83 13.25
C THR A 75 -7.57 -13.67 13.09
N THR A 76 -7.54 -12.73 14.04
CA THR A 76 -6.60 -11.59 14.03
C THR A 76 -5.16 -12.05 13.90
N GLU A 77 -4.74 -13.07 14.66
CA GLU A 77 -3.39 -13.64 14.59
C GLU A 77 -3.05 -14.17 13.19
N LYS A 78 -3.99 -14.88 12.56
CA LYS A 78 -3.79 -15.40 11.20
C LYS A 78 -3.77 -14.29 10.17
N MET A 79 -4.56 -13.23 10.34
CA MET A 79 -4.55 -12.07 9.46
C MET A 79 -3.23 -11.29 9.59
N LYS A 80 -2.75 -11.06 10.82
CA LYS A 80 -1.42 -10.48 11.08
C LYS A 80 -0.30 -11.32 10.46
N CYS A 81 -0.34 -12.64 10.65
CA CYS A 81 0.63 -13.54 10.04
C CYS A 81 0.55 -13.52 8.50
N TYR A 82 -0.65 -13.46 7.92
CA TYR A 82 -0.85 -13.34 6.48
C TYR A 82 -0.23 -12.04 5.92
N ILE A 83 -0.47 -10.91 6.58
CA ILE A 83 0.11 -9.61 6.22
C ILE A 83 1.64 -9.63 6.37
N GLY A 84 2.16 -10.22 7.44
CA GLY A 84 3.60 -10.39 7.65
C GLY A 84 4.26 -11.20 6.54
N ILE A 85 3.61 -12.28 6.08
CA ILE A 85 4.08 -13.04 4.92
C ILE A 85 4.05 -12.16 3.67
N LEU A 86 2.98 -11.39 3.41
CA LEU A 86 2.93 -10.49 2.25
C LEU A 86 4.10 -9.49 2.23
N ILE A 87 4.41 -8.88 3.38
CA ILE A 87 5.55 -7.95 3.52
C ILE A 87 6.87 -8.67 3.19
N LEU A 88 7.11 -9.85 3.79
CA LEU A 88 8.32 -10.61 3.55
C LEU A 88 8.46 -11.01 2.07
N THR A 89 7.37 -11.50 1.46
CA THR A 89 7.38 -11.92 0.06
C THR A 89 7.53 -10.77 -0.92
N GLY A 90 7.24 -9.52 -0.51
CA GLY A 90 7.50 -8.34 -1.32
C GLY A 90 8.96 -7.86 -1.25
N TYR A 91 9.71 -8.29 -0.22
CA TYR A 91 11.13 -8.02 -0.08
C TYR A 91 12.00 -9.15 -0.65
N ASN A 92 11.61 -10.40 -0.42
CA ASN A 92 12.31 -11.60 -0.88
C ASN A 92 11.48 -12.30 -1.96
N ASP A 93 11.58 -11.85 -3.21
CA ASP A 93 10.81 -12.39 -4.33
C ASP A 93 11.34 -13.74 -4.83
N LEU A 94 10.48 -14.77 -4.78
CA LEU A 94 10.71 -16.06 -5.45
C LEU A 94 9.94 -16.15 -6.78
N PRO A 95 10.33 -17.05 -7.71
CA PRO A 95 9.65 -17.22 -9.01
C PRO A 95 8.14 -17.52 -8.92
N GLY A 96 7.67 -17.95 -7.75
CA GLY A 96 6.28 -18.23 -7.49
C GLY A 96 5.98 -18.37 -6.00
N LYS A 97 4.75 -18.00 -5.61
CA LYS A 97 4.33 -18.00 -4.20
C LYS A 97 4.44 -19.37 -3.52
N ARG A 98 4.36 -20.48 -4.26
CA ARG A 98 4.42 -21.82 -3.64
C ARG A 98 5.82 -22.20 -3.17
N PHE A 99 6.86 -21.60 -3.73
CA PHE A 99 8.26 -21.91 -3.41
C PHE A 99 8.65 -21.52 -1.99
N TYR A 100 7.98 -20.55 -1.37
CA TYR A 100 8.21 -20.24 0.05
C TYR A 100 7.93 -21.44 0.97
N TRP A 101 7.11 -22.39 0.53
CA TRP A 101 6.77 -23.63 1.23
C TRP A 101 7.35 -24.88 0.56
N ASP A 102 8.40 -24.74 -0.24
CA ASP A 102 9.05 -25.90 -0.86
C ASP A 102 9.63 -26.84 0.21
N SER A 103 9.80 -28.11 -0.14
CA SER A 103 10.52 -29.07 0.69
C SER A 103 12.03 -28.87 0.57
N ASP A 104 12.48 -28.38 -0.59
CA ASP A 104 13.88 -28.06 -0.84
C ASP A 104 14.32 -26.80 -0.07
N SER A 105 15.39 -26.92 0.71
CA SER A 105 16.00 -25.84 1.48
C SER A 105 16.50 -24.66 0.62
N TYR A 106 16.80 -24.86 -0.66
CA TYR A 106 17.28 -23.77 -1.52
C TYR A 106 16.20 -22.72 -1.81
N MET A 107 14.93 -23.14 -1.84
CA MET A 107 13.79 -22.26 -2.17
C MET A 107 12.91 -21.98 -0.96
N ARG A 108 12.87 -22.89 0.02
CA ARG A 108 12.09 -22.74 1.24
C ARG A 108 12.53 -21.50 2.02
N ASN A 109 11.56 -20.69 2.42
CA ASN A 109 11.80 -19.64 3.39
C ASN A 109 11.34 -20.13 4.77
N GLU A 110 12.29 -20.32 5.70
CA GLU A 110 12.00 -20.85 7.04
C GLU A 110 10.98 -20.02 7.82
N LEU A 111 11.02 -18.68 7.71
CA LEU A 111 10.07 -17.82 8.42
C LEU A 111 8.64 -18.01 7.90
N VAL A 112 8.46 -18.11 6.58
CA VAL A 112 7.14 -18.34 5.97
C VAL A 112 6.66 -19.77 6.24
N TYR A 113 7.55 -20.75 6.08
CA TYR A 113 7.23 -22.15 6.26
C TYR A 113 6.73 -22.45 7.68
N ASN A 114 7.43 -21.92 8.69
CA ASN A 114 7.14 -22.15 10.10
C ASN A 114 5.97 -21.30 10.64
N SER A 115 5.67 -20.15 10.01
CA SER A 115 4.61 -19.25 10.49
C SER A 115 3.19 -19.66 10.07
N MET A 116 3.00 -20.08 8.81
CA MET A 116 1.68 -20.49 8.31
C MET A 116 1.79 -21.59 7.27
N ARG A 117 0.90 -22.58 7.31
CA ARG A 117 0.84 -23.61 6.25
C ARG A 117 0.42 -23.02 4.90
N ARG A 118 1.07 -23.47 3.81
CA ARG A 118 0.77 -23.08 2.41
C ARG A 118 -0.72 -23.05 2.08
N ASN A 119 -1.44 -24.13 2.37
CA ASN A 119 -2.86 -24.25 2.00
C ASN A 119 -3.72 -23.24 2.77
N ARG A 120 -3.32 -22.86 4.00
CA ARG A 120 -3.99 -21.82 4.78
C ARG A 120 -3.76 -20.44 4.17
N PHE A 121 -2.52 -20.12 3.80
CA PHE A 121 -2.21 -18.87 3.10
C PHE A 121 -3.01 -18.73 1.81
N LEU A 122 -3.03 -19.78 0.97
CA LEU A 122 -3.80 -19.80 -0.28
C LEU A 122 -5.31 -19.71 -0.06
N GLN A 123 -5.82 -20.29 1.04
CA GLN A 123 -7.22 -20.17 1.42
C GLN A 123 -7.57 -18.72 1.76
N ILE A 124 -6.76 -18.05 2.59
CA ILE A 124 -6.97 -16.64 2.94
C ILE A 124 -6.86 -15.77 1.68
N SER A 125 -5.83 -15.96 0.84
CA SER A 125 -5.69 -15.21 -0.42
C SER A 125 -6.86 -15.38 -1.39
N ARG A 126 -7.61 -16.49 -1.30
CA ARG A 126 -8.79 -16.71 -2.15
C ARG A 126 -9.98 -15.88 -1.71
N PHE A 127 -10.12 -15.63 -0.40
CA PHE A 127 -11.29 -15.01 0.17
C PHE A 127 -11.06 -13.56 0.63
N ILE A 128 -9.81 -13.09 0.62
CA ILE A 128 -9.46 -11.73 1.02
C ILE A 128 -10.34 -10.72 0.29
N ASN A 129 -11.06 -9.92 1.06
CA ASN A 129 -12.01 -8.95 0.56
C ASN A 129 -12.01 -7.71 1.48
N PHE A 130 -12.39 -6.55 0.94
CA PHE A 130 -12.25 -5.27 1.64
C PHE A 130 -13.54 -4.42 1.66
N ALA A 131 -14.64 -4.94 1.10
CA ALA A 131 -15.91 -4.23 1.01
C ALA A 131 -17.08 -5.21 0.99
N ASP A 132 -18.24 -4.78 1.46
CA ASP A 132 -19.45 -5.61 1.45
C ASP A 132 -19.95 -5.82 0.01
N ASP A 133 -19.90 -7.06 -0.44
CA ASP A 133 -20.35 -7.45 -1.79
C ASP A 133 -21.87 -7.35 -1.97
N ASN A 134 -22.66 -7.20 -0.90
CA ASN A 134 -24.11 -7.03 -0.98
C ASN A 134 -24.55 -5.61 -1.38
N HIS A 135 -23.69 -4.62 -1.18
CA HIS A 135 -24.00 -3.21 -1.41
C HIS A 135 -22.97 -2.54 -2.35
N PRO A 136 -22.88 -2.99 -3.61
CA PRO A 136 -21.89 -2.46 -4.54
C PRO A 136 -22.21 -1.01 -4.94
N ASP A 137 -21.22 -0.12 -4.86
CA ASP A 137 -21.29 1.20 -5.48
C ASP A 137 -20.87 1.10 -6.95
N LEU A 138 -21.87 1.10 -7.84
CA LEU A 138 -21.65 0.98 -9.29
C LEU A 138 -21.09 2.27 -9.92
N SER A 139 -21.15 3.40 -9.21
CA SER A 139 -20.61 4.66 -9.71
C SER A 139 -19.08 4.71 -9.62
N ASP A 140 -18.52 4.05 -8.61
CA ASP A 140 -17.09 4.02 -8.35
C ASP A 140 -16.42 2.74 -8.85
N LYS A 141 -15.54 2.86 -9.84
CA LYS A 141 -14.85 1.72 -10.45
C LYS A 141 -13.93 0.97 -9.49
N ILE A 142 -13.53 1.55 -8.36
CA ILE A 142 -12.67 0.92 -7.35
C ILE A 142 -13.34 0.78 -5.99
N TRP A 143 -14.68 0.77 -5.96
CA TRP A 143 -15.50 0.67 -4.73
C TRP A 143 -15.03 -0.46 -3.80
N LYS A 144 -14.60 -1.61 -4.34
CA LYS A 144 -14.13 -2.75 -3.54
C LYS A 144 -12.93 -2.42 -2.67
N MET A 145 -12.09 -1.45 -3.04
CA MET A 145 -10.92 -1.06 -2.26
C MET A 145 -11.16 0.19 -1.41
N ARG A 146 -12.26 0.93 -1.63
CA ARG A 146 -12.51 2.21 -0.95
C ARG A 146 -12.51 2.12 0.56
N PRO A 147 -13.18 1.15 1.21
CA PRO A 147 -13.20 1.11 2.67
C PRO A 147 -11.79 0.99 3.26
N LEU A 148 -10.93 0.16 2.66
CA LEU A 148 -9.54 0.03 3.07
C LEU A 148 -8.74 1.31 2.80
N MET A 149 -8.87 1.88 1.59
CA MET A 149 -8.12 3.08 1.21
C MET A 149 -8.49 4.28 2.08
N ASP A 150 -9.77 4.47 2.40
CA ASP A 150 -10.22 5.61 3.20
C ASP A 150 -9.77 5.50 4.65
N LYS A 151 -9.81 4.28 5.23
CA LYS A 151 -9.23 4.02 6.55
C LYS A 151 -7.73 4.26 6.58
N ILE A 152 -6.99 3.70 5.63
CA ILE A 152 -5.52 3.89 5.57
C ILE A 152 -5.19 5.38 5.35
N LYS A 153 -5.93 6.06 4.47
CA LYS A 153 -5.75 7.50 4.21
C LYS A 153 -5.98 8.34 5.46
N SER A 154 -7.00 8.04 6.27
CA SER A 154 -7.22 8.78 7.52
C SER A 154 -6.07 8.59 8.51
N LYS A 155 -5.49 7.39 8.61
CA LYS A 155 -4.29 7.13 9.42
C LYS A 155 -3.07 7.87 8.88
N PHE A 156 -2.86 7.89 7.57
CA PHE A 156 -1.80 8.70 6.96
C PHE A 156 -1.96 10.17 7.29
N LEU A 157 -3.16 10.74 7.12
CA LEU A 157 -3.39 12.15 7.45
C LEU A 157 -3.22 12.46 8.94
N ALA A 158 -3.51 11.50 9.83
CA ALA A 158 -3.33 11.67 11.27
C ALA A 158 -1.86 11.62 11.72
N HIS A 159 -1.00 10.91 10.98
CA HIS A 159 0.40 10.69 11.36
C HIS A 159 1.42 11.38 10.44
N PHE A 160 0.94 12.03 9.37
CA PHE A 160 1.78 12.77 8.44
C PHE A 160 2.24 14.09 9.04
N GLU A 161 3.56 14.23 9.18
CA GLU A 161 4.21 15.50 9.50
C GLU A 161 4.64 16.16 8.18
N PRO A 162 4.09 17.33 7.83
CA PRO A 162 4.40 17.97 6.56
C PRO A 162 5.82 18.55 6.60
N GLU A 163 6.49 18.56 5.44
CA GLU A 163 7.79 19.19 5.25
C GLU A 163 7.73 20.35 4.24
N LYS A 164 8.71 21.25 4.29
CA LYS A 164 8.78 22.40 3.37
C LYS A 164 8.84 22.01 1.89
N HIS A 165 9.51 20.90 1.57
CA HIS A 165 9.78 20.50 0.19
C HIS A 165 9.13 19.15 -0.12
N LEU A 166 7.90 19.19 -0.63
CA LEU A 166 7.15 18.00 -1.03
C LEU A 166 7.29 17.74 -2.53
N CYS A 167 7.66 16.51 -2.89
CA CYS A 167 7.64 16.04 -4.27
C CYS A 167 6.35 15.26 -4.51
N TYR A 168 5.47 15.76 -5.38
CA TYR A 168 4.27 15.07 -5.80
C TYR A 168 4.52 14.32 -7.10
N ASP A 169 4.36 13.01 -7.04
CA ASP A 169 4.57 12.12 -8.19
C ASP A 169 3.47 11.05 -8.23
N GLU A 170 3.26 10.51 -9.42
CA GLU A 170 2.32 9.40 -9.64
C GLU A 170 3.06 8.08 -9.51
N SER A 171 2.55 7.17 -8.68
CA SER A 171 3.06 5.79 -8.63
C SER A 171 2.19 4.86 -9.48
N MET A 172 2.85 3.88 -10.11
CA MET A 172 2.20 2.89 -10.98
C MET A 172 2.35 1.49 -10.40
N ILE A 173 1.26 0.73 -10.39
CA ILE A 173 1.26 -0.67 -9.95
C ILE A 173 1.08 -1.56 -11.17
N LYS A 174 2.03 -2.48 -11.41
CA LYS A 174 1.94 -3.45 -12.51
C LYS A 174 0.76 -4.38 -12.30
N TYR A 175 -0.12 -4.48 -13.30
CA TYR A 175 -1.29 -5.36 -13.23
C TYR A 175 -1.69 -5.87 -14.62
N PHE A 176 -1.75 -7.19 -14.73
CA PHE A 176 -1.99 -7.87 -16.00
C PHE A 176 -3.45 -8.30 -16.20
N GLY A 177 -4.30 -8.18 -15.19
CA GLY A 177 -5.72 -8.54 -15.29
C GLY A 177 -6.56 -7.56 -16.13
N LYS A 178 -7.81 -7.95 -16.36
CA LYS A 178 -8.82 -7.11 -17.02
C LYS A 178 -9.48 -6.20 -15.98
N HIS A 179 -9.23 -4.90 -16.04
CA HIS A 179 -9.86 -3.91 -15.17
C HIS A 179 -10.07 -2.60 -15.91
N SER A 180 -11.19 -1.91 -15.67
CA SER A 180 -11.56 -0.68 -16.38
C SER A 180 -10.68 0.52 -16.04
N CYS A 181 -10.05 0.54 -14.86
CA CYS A 181 -9.06 1.56 -14.46
C CYS A 181 -7.65 1.31 -15.02
N LYS A 182 -7.43 0.22 -15.75
CA LYS A 182 -6.13 -0.05 -16.36
C LYS A 182 -5.89 0.94 -17.50
N GLN A 183 -4.75 1.62 -17.46
CA GLN A 183 -4.35 2.59 -18.48
C GLN A 183 -3.04 2.16 -19.12
N PHE A 184 -2.93 2.29 -20.44
CA PHE A 184 -1.68 2.06 -21.14
C PHE A 184 -0.92 3.37 -21.27
N ILE A 185 0.24 3.46 -20.61
CA ILE A 185 1.09 4.64 -20.66
C ILE A 185 2.14 4.43 -21.75
N ARG A 186 2.11 5.27 -22.78
CA ARG A 186 3.15 5.33 -23.81
C ARG A 186 4.28 6.20 -23.28
N ALA A 187 5.42 5.61 -22.96
CA ALA A 187 6.62 6.39 -22.65
C ALA A 187 7.08 7.14 -23.91
N THR A 188 7.09 8.47 -23.86
CA THR A 188 7.59 9.30 -24.96
C THR A 188 9.11 9.50 -24.81
N LYS A 189 9.86 8.98 -25.78
CA LYS A 189 11.31 9.20 -26.06
C LYS A 189 12.33 8.57 -25.10
N CYS A 190 12.83 7.39 -25.49
CA CYS A 190 14.25 7.00 -25.56
C CYS A 190 14.35 5.56 -26.08
N GLY A 191 14.25 5.35 -27.40
CA GLY A 191 14.81 4.23 -28.19
C GLY A 191 14.58 2.75 -27.83
N ALA A 192 14.07 2.41 -26.65
CA ALA A 192 13.84 1.06 -26.18
C ALA A 192 12.42 0.99 -25.62
N SER A 193 11.51 0.52 -26.46
CA SER A 193 10.10 0.30 -26.14
C SER A 193 9.98 -0.84 -25.13
N ILE A 194 10.16 -0.57 -23.83
CA ILE A 194 9.72 -1.50 -22.79
C ILE A 194 8.27 -1.12 -22.46
N PRO A 195 7.26 -1.90 -22.89
CA PRO A 195 5.88 -1.63 -22.50
C PRO A 195 5.71 -1.91 -21.01
N VAL A 196 5.63 -0.87 -20.20
CA VAL A 196 5.17 -1.02 -18.81
C VAL A 196 3.64 -1.11 -18.84
N LEU A 197 3.10 -2.33 -18.89
CA LEU A 197 1.70 -2.58 -18.61
C LEU A 197 1.44 -2.42 -17.10
N GLY A 198 1.21 -1.17 -16.67
CA GLY A 198 0.74 -0.82 -15.34
C GLY A 198 -0.77 -0.59 -15.32
N THR A 199 -1.44 -0.91 -14.22
CA THR A 199 -2.71 -0.23 -13.90
C THR A 199 -2.34 1.08 -13.22
N LEU A 200 -2.96 2.18 -13.65
CA LEU A 200 -2.94 3.42 -12.90
C LEU A 200 -3.90 3.23 -11.71
N LEU A 201 -3.37 2.75 -10.58
CA LEU A 201 -3.92 3.10 -9.27
C LEU A 201 -3.06 4.27 -8.83
N THR A 202 -3.51 5.49 -9.10
CA THR A 202 -2.80 6.72 -8.74
C THR A 202 -2.78 6.84 -7.22
N LEU A 203 -1.80 6.21 -6.57
CA LEU A 203 -1.38 6.62 -5.25
C LEU A 203 -0.44 7.81 -5.49
N LYS A 204 -0.96 9.02 -5.22
CA LYS A 204 -0.11 10.20 -5.10
C LYS A 204 0.82 9.93 -3.92
N CYS A 205 2.09 9.70 -4.20
CA CYS A 205 3.08 9.42 -3.18
C CYS A 205 3.97 10.66 -3.05
N THR A 206 4.00 11.26 -1.87
CA THR A 206 4.97 12.28 -1.52
C THR A 206 6.32 11.60 -1.30
N LYS A 207 7.32 11.89 -2.13
CA LYS A 207 8.70 11.45 -1.85
C LYS A 207 9.40 12.54 -1.05
N GLU A 208 10.06 12.17 0.04
CA GLU A 208 11.00 13.05 0.75
C GLU A 208 12.19 13.36 -0.17
N THR A 209 12.59 14.62 -0.18
CA THR A 209 13.74 15.06 -0.98
C THR A 209 15.01 14.73 -0.20
N ILE A 210 15.66 13.60 -0.51
CA ILE A 210 17.01 13.32 0.00
C ILE A 210 17.94 14.48 -0.42
N PRO A 211 18.67 15.14 0.50
CA PRO A 211 19.59 16.22 0.19
C PRO A 211 20.58 15.79 -0.91
N ALA A 212 20.86 16.69 -1.85
CA ALA A 212 21.56 16.44 -3.10
C ALA A 212 23.04 15.96 -2.98
N VAL A 213 23.53 15.66 -1.77
CA VAL A 213 24.93 15.31 -1.49
C VAL A 213 25.27 13.84 -1.79
N LEU A 214 24.29 12.97 -2.05
CA LEU A 214 24.51 11.56 -2.42
C LEU A 214 24.18 11.22 -3.88
N ARG A 215 24.03 12.22 -4.77
CA ARG A 215 23.90 11.98 -6.22
C ARG A 215 25.25 11.69 -6.86
N ASN A 216 25.94 10.64 -6.41
CA ASN A 216 27.08 10.13 -7.17
C ASN A 216 27.29 8.63 -7.05
N THR A 217 26.24 7.85 -7.37
CA THR A 217 26.40 6.58 -8.10
C THR A 217 25.16 6.37 -8.98
N ARG A 218 25.23 6.90 -10.20
CA ARG A 218 24.47 6.34 -11.33
C ARG A 218 24.93 4.88 -11.47
N ASN A 219 24.00 3.94 -11.38
CA ASN A 219 23.97 2.67 -12.13
C ASN A 219 22.74 1.84 -11.70
N TYR A 220 21.56 2.23 -12.18
CA TYR A 220 20.37 1.35 -12.18
C TYR A 220 20.24 0.73 -13.57
N SER A 221 21.25 -0.04 -13.99
CA SER A 221 21.21 -0.86 -15.20
C SER A 221 22.34 -1.89 -15.20
N GLU A 222 22.32 -2.84 -14.28
CA GLU A 222 23.09 -4.08 -14.46
C GLU A 222 22.16 -5.26 -14.75
N LYS A 223 22.12 -5.54 -16.05
CA LYS A 223 21.85 -6.80 -16.73
C LYS A 223 21.98 -8.02 -15.81
N ARG A 224 20.91 -8.81 -15.70
CA ARG A 224 21.02 -10.27 -15.68
C ARG A 224 20.21 -10.84 -16.84
N GLN A 225 20.90 -10.92 -17.97
CA GLN A 225 20.65 -11.97 -18.96
C GLN A 225 21.14 -13.29 -18.37
N LEU A 226 20.25 -14.28 -18.30
CA LEU A 226 20.52 -15.74 -18.29
C LEU A 226 19.25 -16.28 -19.00
N GLN A 227 19.21 -16.81 -20.24
CA GLN A 227 19.88 -18.00 -20.77
C GLN A 227 20.02 -19.05 -19.65
N TRP A 228 19.10 -20.01 -19.45
CA TRP A 228 18.25 -20.80 -20.35
C TRP A 228 16.82 -20.93 -19.85
#